data_AF-A0A7Y2ABE7-F1
#
_entry.id   AF-A0A7Y2ABE7-F1
#
_cell.length_a   1.000
_cell.length_b   1.000
_cell.length_c   1.000
_cell.angle_alpha   90.00
_cell.angle_beta   90.00
_cell.angle_gamma   90.00
#
_symmetry.space_group_name_H-M   'P 1'
#
loop_
_entity.id
_entity.type
_entity.pdbx_description
1 polymer ?
#
loop_
_entity_poly.entity_id
_entity_poly.type
_entity_poly.pdbx_seq_one_letter_code
_entity_poly.pdbx_strand_id
1 'polypeptide(L)'
;MIKFFRHIRQRLLSESKFSKYLLYAIGEIVLVIIGILFALQINNWNSTQKAYQQELELYAKLLNDLNDSFNNTVKNRSRMKRQQNVHYQVYNESKGRAEYDPTTNYHHLQWLRSYSPEISEKHTESLAMISNDSIRDLLKNIIKREQQASEAVTRWNQVKEERLFPFLSKYGLHDTEAAFNDHPYDFGPLGYLQIIDHSKLKEQYGSVELDEILFDLRVWTSWNYSVLIGLERSNNQFEEVLVRVLTQNDRTESIKRIPRKHLSELLEIGKSIDEVIEVIKSEKEHGTEYITTNGAINAFAYDLFRQKNFDDALKLFKLNTELYPESSNPWDSYSMCLIAMGKKEEGIQAYKRFIELSPLDQYAKKKLEELERTE
;
A
#
# COMPACT_ATOMS: atom_id res chain seq x y z
N MET A 1 -62.57 0.32 15.31
CA MET A 1 -62.55 1.44 16.30
C MET A 1 -63.44 2.62 15.91
N ILE A 2 -63.36 3.21 14.71
CA ILE A 2 -64.07 4.46 14.34
C ILE A 2 -65.60 4.43 14.56
N LYS A 3 -66.28 3.30 14.30
CA LYS A 3 -67.75 3.20 14.48
C LYS A 3 -68.21 3.19 15.95
N PHE A 4 -67.39 2.70 16.88
CA PHE A 4 -67.73 2.59 18.30
C PHE A 4 -67.72 3.98 18.97
N PHE A 5 -66.63 4.71 18.76
CA PHE A 5 -66.44 6.09 19.19
C PHE A 5 -67.48 7.06 18.60
N ARG A 6 -67.95 6.79 17.37
CA ARG A 6 -69.00 7.59 16.71
C ARG A 6 -70.36 7.49 17.42
N HIS A 7 -70.75 6.29 17.87
CA HIS A 7 -72.05 6.10 18.56
C HIS A 7 -72.07 6.76 19.94
N ILE A 8 -70.94 6.75 20.66
CA ILE A 8 -70.80 7.41 21.97
C ILE A 8 -70.91 8.94 21.83
N ARG A 9 -70.27 9.52 20.81
CA ARG A 9 -70.36 10.96 20.49
C ARG A 9 -71.78 11.43 20.19
N GLN A 10 -72.52 10.67 19.37
CA GLN A 10 -73.91 10.98 19.04
C GLN A 10 -74.81 10.96 20.27
N ARG A 11 -74.59 10.01 21.20
CA ARG A 11 -75.38 9.86 22.44
C ARG A 11 -75.08 10.95 23.48
N LEU A 12 -73.84 11.47 23.54
CA LEU A 12 -73.45 12.56 24.45
C LEU A 12 -73.94 13.94 23.99
N LEU A 13 -74.11 14.13 22.68
CA LEU A 13 -74.69 15.34 22.08
C LEU A 13 -76.21 15.45 22.32
N SER A 14 -76.94 14.32 22.33
CA SER A 14 -78.39 14.31 22.54
C SER A 14 -78.85 14.57 23.99
N GLU A 15 -77.95 14.47 24.97
CA GLU A 15 -78.28 14.59 26.41
C GLU A 15 -77.85 15.94 27.04
N SER A 16 -77.73 17.04 26.27
CA SER A 16 -77.28 18.37 26.75
C SER A 16 -75.94 18.39 27.52
N LYS A 17 -75.09 17.35 27.33
CA LYS A 17 -73.77 17.17 27.96
C LYS A 17 -72.62 17.64 27.06
N PHE A 18 -72.72 18.86 26.52
CA PHE A 18 -71.75 19.43 25.58
C PHE A 18 -70.30 19.41 26.12
N SER A 19 -70.09 19.74 27.40
CA SER A 19 -68.75 19.72 28.01
C SER A 19 -68.12 18.31 28.04
N LYS A 20 -68.92 17.26 28.23
CA LYS A 20 -68.44 15.86 28.19
C LYS A 20 -68.12 15.43 26.77
N TYR A 21 -68.91 15.87 25.80
CA TYR A 21 -68.61 15.66 24.38
C TYR A 21 -67.30 16.34 23.96
N LEU A 22 -67.08 17.60 24.37
CA LEU A 22 -65.85 18.33 24.07
C LEU A 22 -64.62 17.68 24.70
N LEU A 23 -64.69 17.29 25.97
CA LEU A 23 -63.60 16.58 26.66
C LEU A 23 -63.23 15.27 25.94
N TYR A 24 -64.25 14.53 25.50
CA TYR A 24 -64.06 13.26 24.81
C TYR A 24 -63.45 13.44 23.42
N ALA A 25 -63.94 14.42 22.63
CA ALA A 25 -63.38 14.74 21.32
C ALA A 25 -61.93 15.25 21.41
N ILE A 26 -61.60 16.06 22.42
CA ILE A 26 -60.23 16.47 22.70
C ILE A 26 -59.37 15.26 23.06
N GLY A 27 -59.88 14.34 23.90
CA GLY A 27 -59.18 13.10 24.24
C GLY A 27 -58.88 12.22 23.03
N GLU A 28 -59.82 12.08 22.08
CA GLU A 28 -59.59 11.36 20.82
C GLU A 28 -58.51 12.03 19.96
N ILE A 29 -58.54 13.36 19.83
CA ILE A 29 -57.53 14.11 19.07
C ILE A 29 -56.15 13.93 19.70
N VAL A 30 -56.05 14.04 21.03
CA VAL A 30 -54.79 13.84 21.77
C VAL A 30 -54.26 12.40 21.57
N LEU A 31 -55.12 11.38 21.62
CA LEU A 31 -54.73 10.00 21.35
C LEU A 31 -54.21 9.78 19.92
N VAL A 32 -54.85 10.39 18.92
CA VAL A 32 -54.40 10.33 17.53
C VAL A 32 -53.05 11.05 17.36
N ILE A 33 -52.89 12.23 17.95
CA ILE A 33 -51.62 12.97 17.92
C ILE A 33 -50.50 12.15 18.55
N ILE A 34 -50.73 11.53 19.72
CA ILE A 34 -49.76 10.64 20.37
C ILE A 34 -49.39 9.47 19.44
N GLY A 35 -50.37 8.85 18.78
CA GLY A 35 -50.13 7.78 17.82
C GLY A 35 -49.25 8.21 16.63
N ILE A 36 -49.49 9.40 16.08
CA ILE A 36 -48.69 9.97 14.99
C ILE A 36 -47.26 10.26 15.46
N LEU A 37 -47.10 10.85 16.65
CA LEU A 37 -45.78 11.14 17.22
C LEU A 37 -44.98 9.85 17.48
N PHE A 38 -45.60 8.80 18.00
CA PHE A 38 -44.96 7.49 18.16
C PHE A 38 -44.55 6.88 16.81
N ALA A 39 -45.42 6.95 15.79
CA ALA A 39 -45.09 6.46 14.45
C ALA A 39 -43.91 7.22 13.83
N LEU A 40 -43.88 8.56 13.97
CA LEU A 40 -42.76 9.39 13.53
C LEU A 40 -41.47 9.05 14.29
N GLN A 41 -41.55 8.83 15.61
CA GLN A 41 -40.39 8.50 16.42
C GLN A 41 -39.80 7.12 16.04
N ILE A 42 -40.64 6.12 15.82
CA ILE A 42 -40.22 4.79 15.34
C ILE A 42 -39.59 4.89 13.94
N ASN A 43 -40.20 5.65 13.04
CA ASN A 43 -39.66 5.84 11.69
C ASN A 43 -38.30 6.55 11.70
N ASN A 44 -38.14 7.57 12.53
CA ASN A 44 -36.86 8.26 12.72
C ASN A 44 -35.80 7.34 13.36
N TRP A 45 -36.18 6.52 14.34
CA TRP A 45 -35.24 5.57 14.94
C TRP A 45 -34.77 4.52 13.93
N ASN A 46 -35.69 3.96 13.13
CA ASN A 46 -35.35 3.04 12.05
C ASN A 46 -34.44 3.69 10.99
N SER A 47 -34.70 4.94 10.62
CA SER A 47 -33.86 5.66 9.64
C SER A 47 -32.47 5.96 10.20
N THR A 48 -32.35 6.40 11.46
CA THR A 48 -31.08 6.59 12.15
C THR A 48 -30.28 5.29 12.26
N GLN A 49 -30.93 4.18 12.64
CA GLN A 49 -30.26 2.88 12.72
C GLN A 49 -29.75 2.43 11.35
N LYS A 50 -30.54 2.62 10.30
CA LYS A 50 -30.11 2.29 8.93
C LYS A 50 -28.93 3.14 8.47
N ALA A 51 -28.97 4.45 8.72
CA ALA A 51 -27.85 5.34 8.40
C ALA A 51 -26.57 4.95 9.14
N TYR A 52 -26.70 4.58 10.42
CA TYR A 52 -25.59 4.09 11.23
C TYR A 52 -24.97 2.80 10.67
N GLN A 53 -25.79 1.84 10.23
CA GLN A 53 -25.28 0.60 9.61
C GLN A 53 -24.55 0.89 8.28
N GLN A 54 -25.08 1.78 7.45
CA GLN A 54 -24.41 2.20 6.21
C GLN A 54 -23.07 2.88 6.48
N GLU A 55 -22.98 3.65 7.56
CA GLU A 55 -21.73 4.29 7.98
C GLU A 55 -20.70 3.25 8.47
N LEU A 56 -21.11 2.22 9.20
CA LEU A 56 -20.22 1.11 9.59
C LEU A 56 -19.74 0.29 8.38
N GLU A 57 -20.60 0.04 7.40
CA GLU A 57 -20.22 -0.60 6.13
C GLU A 57 -19.18 0.24 5.37
N LEU A 58 -19.37 1.56 5.32
CA LEU A 58 -18.41 2.49 4.76
C LEU A 58 -17.06 2.42 5.51
N TYR A 59 -17.06 2.38 6.84
CA TYR A 59 -15.84 2.28 7.63
C TYR A 59 -15.08 0.97 7.36
N ALA A 60 -15.78 -0.15 7.24
CA ALA A 60 -15.17 -1.43 6.91
C ALA A 60 -14.55 -1.43 5.50
N LYS A 61 -15.24 -0.82 4.52
CA LYS A 61 -14.69 -0.63 3.17
C LYS A 61 -13.46 0.27 3.18
N LEU A 62 -13.55 1.42 3.85
CA LEU A 62 -12.46 2.38 3.97
C LEU A 62 -11.23 1.76 4.64
N LEU A 63 -11.43 0.93 5.67
CA LEU A 63 -10.35 0.19 6.32
C LEU A 63 -9.60 -0.72 5.33
N ASN A 64 -10.32 -1.45 4.47
CA ASN A 64 -9.69 -2.29 3.45
C ASN A 64 -8.92 -1.46 2.42
N ASP A 65 -9.54 -0.40 1.87
CA ASP A 65 -8.88 0.48 0.90
C ASP A 65 -7.64 1.18 1.50
N LEU A 66 -7.68 1.57 2.78
CA LEU A 66 -6.54 2.16 3.50
C LEU A 66 -5.37 1.18 3.60
N ASN A 67 -5.63 -0.11 3.81
CA ASN A 67 -4.59 -1.14 3.86
C ASN A 67 -3.93 -1.35 2.49
N ASP A 68 -4.70 -1.35 1.41
CA ASP A 68 -4.14 -1.43 0.06
C ASP A 68 -3.30 -0.19 -0.27
N SER A 69 -3.82 1.01 0.05
CA SER A 69 -3.08 2.28 -0.10
C SER A 69 -1.79 2.30 0.74
N PHE A 70 -1.81 1.75 1.97
CA PHE A 70 -0.62 1.63 2.82
C PHE A 70 0.48 0.81 2.14
N ASN A 71 0.13 -0.39 1.65
CA ASN A 71 1.07 -1.27 0.97
C ASN A 71 1.68 -0.61 -0.28
N ASN A 72 0.87 0.13 -1.03
CA ASN A 72 1.33 0.89 -2.19
C ASN A 72 2.25 2.06 -1.78
N THR A 73 1.93 2.76 -0.69
CA THR A 73 2.76 3.84 -0.12
C THR A 73 4.14 3.33 0.25
N VAL A 74 4.23 2.18 0.94
CA VAL A 74 5.51 1.58 1.37
C VAL A 74 6.37 1.16 0.18
N LYS A 75 5.75 0.56 -0.86
CA LYS A 75 6.43 0.23 -2.11
C LYS A 75 7.01 1.48 -2.77
N ASN A 76 6.24 2.57 -2.80
CA ASN A 76 6.69 3.85 -3.35
C ASN A 76 7.81 4.48 -2.52
N ARG A 77 7.74 4.41 -1.19
CA ARG A 77 8.81 4.89 -0.30
C ARG A 77 10.12 4.15 -0.56
N SER A 78 10.03 2.82 -0.70
CA SER A 78 11.18 1.97 -1.03
C SER A 78 11.76 2.30 -2.41
N ARG A 79 10.92 2.60 -3.41
CA ARG A 79 11.36 3.06 -4.74
C ARG A 79 12.07 4.42 -4.64
N MET A 80 11.53 5.37 -3.89
CA MET A 80 12.16 6.68 -3.69
C MET A 80 13.52 6.58 -3.00
N LYS A 81 13.65 5.68 -2.02
CA LYS A 81 14.94 5.37 -1.38
C LYS A 81 15.96 4.88 -2.41
N ARG A 82 15.59 3.94 -3.29
CA ARG A 82 16.49 3.47 -4.36
C ARG A 82 16.87 4.56 -5.36
N GLN A 83 15.92 5.40 -5.75
CA GLN A 83 16.20 6.57 -6.61
C GLN A 83 17.20 7.52 -5.94
N GLN A 84 17.02 7.76 -4.66
CA GLN A 84 17.92 8.62 -3.91
C GLN A 84 19.32 8.04 -3.73
N ASN A 85 19.44 6.72 -3.53
CA ASN A 85 20.73 6.05 -3.41
C ASN A 85 21.59 6.24 -4.67
N VAL A 86 21.02 6.09 -5.87
CA VAL A 86 21.78 6.32 -7.11
C VAL A 86 22.20 7.79 -7.24
N HIS A 87 21.35 8.75 -6.86
CA HIS A 87 21.75 10.17 -6.88
C HIS A 87 22.94 10.45 -5.97
N TYR A 88 22.94 9.88 -4.76
CA TYR A 88 24.04 9.99 -3.81
C TYR A 88 25.32 9.33 -4.33
N GLN A 89 25.19 8.13 -4.88
CA GLN A 89 26.31 7.38 -5.41
C GLN A 89 26.99 8.15 -6.55
N VAL A 90 26.21 8.59 -7.55
CA VAL A 90 26.73 9.40 -8.68
C VAL A 90 27.34 10.71 -8.21
N TYR A 91 26.72 11.40 -7.25
CA TYR A 91 27.29 12.64 -6.70
C TYR A 91 28.60 12.40 -5.97
N ASN A 92 28.69 11.34 -5.15
CA ASN A 92 29.91 11.02 -4.41
C ASN A 92 31.04 10.55 -5.33
N GLU A 93 30.74 9.75 -6.36
CA GLU A 93 31.70 9.43 -7.43
C GLU A 93 32.18 10.69 -8.15
N SER A 94 31.26 11.59 -8.51
CA SER A 94 31.57 12.88 -9.14
C SER A 94 32.51 13.75 -8.29
N LYS A 95 32.44 13.62 -6.95
CA LYS A 95 33.31 14.33 -6.00
C LYS A 95 34.55 13.55 -5.57
N GLY A 96 34.79 12.35 -6.10
CA GLY A 96 35.89 11.48 -5.69
C GLY A 96 35.78 10.98 -4.25
N ARG A 97 34.57 10.95 -3.69
CA ARG A 97 34.25 10.48 -2.32
C ARG A 97 33.82 9.02 -2.28
N ALA A 98 33.48 8.45 -3.43
CA ALA A 98 33.13 7.05 -3.62
C ALA A 98 33.73 6.54 -4.93
N GLU A 99 33.98 5.23 -4.99
CA GLU A 99 34.32 4.53 -6.23
C GLU A 99 33.05 4.00 -6.90
N TYR A 100 33.18 3.57 -8.17
CA TYR A 100 32.11 2.89 -8.88
C TYR A 100 31.62 1.67 -8.10
N ASP A 101 30.31 1.57 -7.91
CA ASP A 101 29.68 0.45 -7.23
C ASP A 101 28.84 -0.36 -8.23
N PRO A 102 29.28 -1.55 -8.67
CA PRO A 102 28.53 -2.37 -9.62
C PRO A 102 27.20 -2.88 -9.05
N THR A 103 26.99 -2.80 -7.73
CA THR A 103 25.71 -3.16 -7.09
C THR A 103 24.71 -2.00 -7.10
N THR A 104 25.17 -0.77 -7.41
CA THR A 104 24.30 0.37 -7.61
C THR A 104 23.63 0.27 -8.97
N ASN A 105 22.31 0.47 -8.95
CA ASN A 105 21.49 0.42 -10.13
C ASN A 105 21.41 1.81 -10.79
N TYR A 106 22.33 2.11 -11.72
CA TYR A 106 22.42 3.40 -12.41
C TYR A 106 21.23 3.66 -13.35
N HIS A 107 20.57 2.62 -13.89
CA HIS A 107 19.43 2.82 -14.77
C HIS A 107 18.20 3.40 -14.04
N HIS A 108 18.20 3.45 -12.70
CA HIS A 108 17.18 4.20 -11.96
C HIS A 108 17.12 5.69 -12.36
N LEU A 109 18.22 6.26 -12.88
CA LEU A 109 18.24 7.57 -13.51
C LEU A 109 17.26 7.70 -14.69
N GLN A 110 16.96 6.63 -15.41
CA GLN A 110 16.04 6.68 -16.56
C GLN A 110 14.56 6.66 -16.18
N TRP A 111 14.19 5.97 -15.09
CA TRP A 111 12.79 5.61 -14.87
C TRP A 111 11.95 6.67 -14.16
N LEU A 112 10.85 7.11 -14.78
CA LEU A 112 9.79 7.88 -14.12
C LEU A 112 9.00 7.00 -13.15
N ARG A 113 8.23 7.64 -12.27
CA ARG A 113 7.35 6.96 -11.30
C ARG A 113 5.95 7.56 -11.35
N SER A 114 4.96 6.81 -10.89
CA SER A 114 3.58 7.29 -10.74
C SER A 114 3.10 6.99 -9.33
N TYR A 115 2.18 7.82 -8.86
CA TYR A 115 1.47 7.63 -7.61
C TYR A 115 -0.02 7.88 -7.85
N SER A 116 -0.86 6.90 -7.54
CA SER A 116 -2.31 7.03 -7.64
C SER A 116 -2.88 7.29 -6.23
N PRO A 117 -3.60 8.40 -6.03
CA PRO A 117 -4.24 8.73 -4.76
C PRO A 117 -5.58 7.98 -4.61
N GLU A 118 -5.50 6.66 -4.41
CA GLU A 118 -6.68 5.77 -4.44
C GLU A 118 -7.74 6.13 -3.40
N ILE A 119 -7.36 6.57 -2.19
CA ILE A 119 -8.34 6.96 -1.16
C ILE A 119 -9.03 8.26 -1.57
N SER A 120 -8.28 9.22 -2.10
CA SER A 120 -8.83 10.45 -2.68
C SER A 120 -9.83 10.14 -3.80
N GLU A 121 -9.48 9.25 -4.72
CA GLU A 121 -10.34 8.90 -5.86
C GLU A 121 -11.62 8.16 -5.41
N LYS A 122 -11.51 7.24 -4.44
CA LYS A 122 -12.63 6.39 -4.03
C LYS A 122 -13.55 7.00 -2.96
N HIS A 123 -13.01 7.84 -2.06
CA HIS A 123 -13.68 8.20 -0.80
C HIS A 123 -13.90 9.70 -0.56
N THR A 124 -13.54 10.57 -1.51
CA THR A 124 -13.78 12.02 -1.35
C THR A 124 -15.27 12.33 -1.15
N GLU A 125 -16.16 11.69 -1.91
CA GLU A 125 -17.61 11.89 -1.79
C GLU A 125 -18.17 11.34 -0.47
N SER A 126 -17.50 10.36 0.12
CA SER A 126 -17.91 9.73 1.38
C SER A 126 -17.78 10.67 2.58
N LEU A 127 -17.03 11.77 2.49
CA LEU A 127 -16.88 12.77 3.55
C LEU A 127 -18.24 13.30 4.05
N ALA A 128 -19.21 13.46 3.17
CA ALA A 128 -20.54 13.96 3.51
C ALA A 128 -21.41 12.93 4.26
N MET A 129 -21.06 11.64 4.17
CA MET A 129 -21.81 10.52 4.76
C MET A 129 -21.30 10.15 6.16
N ILE A 130 -20.08 10.55 6.51
CA ILE A 130 -19.48 10.27 7.81
C ILE A 130 -20.02 11.27 8.82
N SER A 131 -20.79 10.83 9.81
CA SER A 131 -21.34 11.63 10.90
C SER A 131 -20.30 11.97 11.98
N ASN A 132 -19.33 11.07 12.23
CA ASN A 132 -18.26 11.27 13.21
C ASN A 132 -17.21 12.28 12.72
N ASP A 133 -17.15 13.46 13.34
CA ASP A 133 -16.23 14.52 12.93
C ASP A 133 -14.75 14.12 12.98
N SER A 134 -14.33 13.33 13.99
CA SER A 134 -12.94 12.88 14.11
C SER A 134 -12.54 11.94 12.96
N ILE A 135 -13.40 10.99 12.60
CA ILE A 135 -13.19 10.11 11.44
C ILE A 135 -13.20 10.92 10.14
N ARG A 136 -14.14 11.86 10.01
CA ARG A 136 -14.24 12.73 8.82
C ARG A 136 -12.96 13.54 8.62
N ASP A 137 -12.39 14.10 9.69
CA ASP A 137 -11.16 14.89 9.62
C ASP A 137 -9.91 14.04 9.36
N LEU A 138 -9.85 12.81 9.89
CA LEU A 138 -8.81 11.85 9.54
C LEU A 138 -8.86 11.48 8.04
N LEU A 139 -10.05 11.24 7.48
CA LEU A 139 -10.21 10.99 6.04
C LEU A 139 -9.76 12.19 5.21
N LYS A 140 -10.15 13.43 5.58
CA LYS A 140 -9.66 14.65 4.90
C LYS A 140 -8.13 14.74 4.91
N ASN A 141 -7.50 14.41 6.05
CA ASN A 141 -6.05 14.43 6.17
C ASN A 141 -5.39 13.38 5.26
N ILE A 142 -5.93 12.17 5.15
CA ILE A 142 -5.43 11.16 4.20
C ILE A 142 -5.54 11.66 2.76
N ILE A 143 -6.73 12.15 2.36
CA ILE A 143 -6.97 12.67 1.01
C ILE A 143 -5.95 13.76 0.66
N LYS A 144 -5.75 14.72 1.56
CA LYS A 144 -4.76 15.79 1.38
C LYS A 144 -3.34 15.23 1.22
N ARG A 145 -2.95 14.24 2.02
CA ARG A 145 -1.60 13.66 1.98
C ARG A 145 -1.35 12.83 0.73
N GLU A 146 -2.36 12.11 0.24
CA GLU A 146 -2.25 11.41 -1.04
C GLU A 146 -2.10 12.38 -2.22
N GLN A 147 -2.83 13.51 -2.21
CA GLN A 147 -2.66 14.56 -3.20
C GLN A 147 -1.24 15.15 -3.16
N GLN A 148 -0.70 15.41 -1.95
CA GLN A 148 0.69 15.84 -1.79
C GLN A 148 1.69 14.80 -2.30
N ALA A 149 1.44 13.50 -2.08
CA ALA A 149 2.30 12.43 -2.58
C ALA A 149 2.30 12.38 -4.11
N SER A 150 1.13 12.53 -4.72
CA SER A 150 0.96 12.64 -6.17
C SER A 150 1.70 13.86 -6.75
N GLU A 151 1.53 15.03 -6.13
CA GLU A 151 2.25 16.25 -6.54
C GLU A 151 3.77 16.07 -6.41
N ALA A 152 4.24 15.47 -5.32
CA ALA A 152 5.65 15.22 -5.11
C ALA A 152 6.27 14.29 -6.16
N VAL A 153 5.52 13.29 -6.64
CA VAL A 153 5.99 12.43 -7.74
C VAL A 153 6.02 13.20 -9.05
N THR A 154 4.97 13.98 -9.33
CA THR A 154 4.89 14.82 -10.53
C THR A 154 6.06 15.80 -10.62
N ARG A 155 6.38 16.52 -9.54
CA ARG A 155 7.52 17.45 -9.50
C ARG A 155 8.86 16.76 -9.69
N TRP A 156 9.03 15.59 -9.11
CA TRP A 156 10.26 14.81 -9.29
C TRP A 156 10.42 14.32 -10.74
N ASN A 157 9.34 13.83 -11.36
CA ASN A 157 9.35 13.46 -12.78
C ASN A 157 9.67 14.66 -13.68
N GLN A 158 9.11 15.84 -13.38
CA GLN A 158 9.34 17.06 -14.14
C GLN A 158 10.84 17.40 -14.20
N VAL A 159 11.59 17.28 -13.10
CA VAL A 159 13.05 17.47 -13.11
C VAL A 159 13.74 16.46 -14.04
N LYS A 160 13.26 15.22 -14.09
CA LYS A 160 13.83 14.21 -14.98
C LYS A 160 13.57 14.55 -16.44
N GLU A 161 12.34 14.90 -16.77
CA GLU A 161 11.92 15.21 -18.13
C GLU A 161 12.57 16.50 -18.66
N GLU A 162 12.62 17.55 -17.84
CA GLU A 162 13.09 18.87 -18.26
C GLU A 162 14.60 19.04 -18.17
N ARG A 163 15.27 18.29 -17.29
CA ARG A 163 16.72 18.47 -17.02
C ARG A 163 17.53 17.21 -17.26
N LEU A 164 17.17 16.09 -16.63
CA LEU A 164 18.00 14.88 -16.68
C LEU A 164 18.00 14.23 -18.07
N PHE A 165 16.85 14.00 -18.68
CA PHE A 165 16.78 13.31 -19.99
C PHE A 165 17.44 14.10 -21.13
N PRO A 166 17.29 15.44 -21.21
CA PRO A 166 18.08 16.26 -22.13
C PRO A 166 19.58 16.14 -21.88
N PHE A 167 20.01 16.13 -20.61
CA PHE A 167 21.42 15.92 -20.26
C PHE A 167 21.93 14.55 -20.71
N LEU A 168 21.20 13.46 -20.41
CA LEU A 168 21.58 12.11 -20.84
C LEU A 168 21.70 12.01 -22.37
N SER A 169 20.78 12.64 -23.10
CA SER A 169 20.80 12.67 -24.56
C SER A 169 21.94 13.51 -25.13
N LYS A 170 22.17 14.71 -24.57
CA LYS A 170 23.22 15.66 -24.99
C LYS A 170 24.61 15.03 -24.94
N TYR A 171 24.88 14.20 -23.94
CA TYR A 171 26.18 13.57 -23.72
C TYR A 171 26.22 12.09 -24.14
N GLY A 172 25.14 11.56 -24.72
CA GLY A 172 25.11 10.19 -25.25
C GLY A 172 25.22 9.09 -24.18
N LEU A 173 24.68 9.32 -22.98
CA LEU A 173 24.79 8.42 -21.82
C LEU A 173 23.88 7.19 -21.92
N HIS A 174 22.97 7.12 -22.90
CA HIS A 174 22.15 5.92 -23.10
C HIS A 174 22.98 4.83 -23.79
N ASP A 175 23.03 3.64 -23.20
CA ASP A 175 23.58 2.46 -23.84
C ASP A 175 22.51 1.85 -24.77
N THR A 176 22.61 2.19 -26.06
CA THR A 176 21.67 1.74 -27.07
C THR A 176 21.83 0.26 -27.38
N GLU A 177 23.04 -0.30 -27.31
CA GLU A 177 23.24 -1.72 -27.58
C GLU A 177 22.56 -2.54 -26.47
N ALA A 178 22.79 -2.17 -25.21
CA ALA A 178 22.12 -2.80 -24.08
C ALA A 178 20.58 -2.72 -24.19
N ALA A 179 20.02 -1.59 -24.64
CA ALA A 179 18.58 -1.41 -24.76
C ALA A 179 17.91 -2.27 -25.85
N PHE A 180 18.65 -2.70 -26.88
CA PHE A 180 18.11 -3.48 -28.02
C PHE A 180 18.62 -4.91 -28.11
N ASN A 181 19.44 -5.37 -27.15
CA ASN A 181 19.99 -6.72 -27.09
C ASN A 181 19.08 -7.72 -26.34
N ASP A 182 17.77 -7.46 -26.30
CA ASP A 182 16.75 -8.24 -25.58
C ASP A 182 15.47 -8.45 -26.43
N HIS A 183 14.47 -9.15 -25.88
CA HIS A 183 13.15 -9.37 -26.46
C HIS A 183 12.38 -8.05 -26.71
N PRO A 184 11.89 -7.80 -27.95
CA PRO A 184 11.41 -6.49 -28.38
C PRO A 184 10.10 -5.99 -27.73
N TYR A 185 9.42 -6.80 -26.93
CA TYR A 185 8.09 -6.49 -26.40
C TYR A 185 8.00 -6.44 -24.87
N ASP A 186 9.03 -6.88 -24.14
CA ASP A 186 8.99 -6.94 -22.68
C ASP A 186 9.62 -5.71 -22.04
N PHE A 187 8.85 -4.99 -21.22
CA PHE A 187 9.36 -3.85 -20.44
C PHE A 187 10.17 -4.30 -19.21
N GLY A 188 9.88 -5.49 -18.68
CA GLY A 188 10.51 -6.04 -17.48
C GLY A 188 12.05 -6.12 -17.57
N PRO A 189 12.61 -6.71 -18.63
CA PRO A 189 14.05 -6.83 -18.83
C PRO A 189 14.81 -5.50 -18.82
N LEU A 190 14.25 -4.41 -19.36
CA LEU A 190 14.87 -3.08 -19.32
C LEU A 190 15.15 -2.62 -17.87
N GLY A 191 14.39 -3.13 -16.90
CA GLY A 191 14.60 -2.90 -15.47
C GLY A 191 15.80 -3.62 -14.85
N TYR A 192 16.56 -4.41 -15.62
CA TYR A 192 17.77 -5.09 -15.18
C TYR A 192 19.00 -4.81 -16.06
N LEU A 193 18.78 -4.30 -17.28
CA LEU A 193 19.85 -3.96 -18.21
C LEU A 193 20.59 -2.68 -17.77
N GLN A 194 21.90 -2.64 -18.06
CA GLN A 194 22.71 -1.45 -17.86
C GLN A 194 22.51 -0.48 -19.05
N ILE A 195 21.38 0.22 -19.05
CA ILE A 195 21.03 1.17 -20.13
C ILE A 195 21.66 2.56 -19.96
N ILE A 196 22.48 2.76 -18.93
CA ILE A 196 23.25 3.99 -18.68
C ILE A 196 24.73 3.64 -18.80
N ASP A 197 25.41 4.27 -19.75
CA ASP A 197 26.84 4.14 -20.00
C ASP A 197 27.60 4.87 -18.89
N HIS A 198 28.15 4.09 -17.94
CA HIS A 198 28.88 4.65 -16.80
C HIS A 198 30.17 5.37 -17.21
N SER A 199 30.85 4.89 -18.26
CA SER A 199 32.10 5.52 -18.72
C SER A 199 31.84 6.95 -19.19
N LYS A 200 30.79 7.16 -19.99
CA LYS A 200 30.39 8.50 -20.42
C LYS A 200 29.82 9.34 -19.29
N LEU A 201 29.10 8.73 -18.35
CA LEU A 201 28.64 9.44 -17.15
C LEU A 201 29.83 9.97 -16.33
N LYS A 202 30.89 9.17 -16.19
CA LYS A 202 32.13 9.54 -15.50
C LYS A 202 32.86 10.70 -16.18
N GLU A 203 32.80 10.82 -17.51
CA GLU A 203 33.34 11.99 -18.22
C GLU A 203 32.63 13.30 -17.83
N GLN A 204 31.41 13.24 -17.31
CA GLN A 204 30.64 14.41 -16.87
C GLN A 204 30.83 14.76 -15.38
N TYR A 205 31.64 13.98 -14.65
CA TYR A 205 31.91 14.23 -13.24
C TYR A 205 32.63 15.57 -13.01
N GLY A 206 32.23 16.26 -11.95
CA GLY A 206 32.67 17.62 -11.64
C GLY A 206 32.02 18.73 -12.49
N SER A 207 31.15 18.40 -13.45
CA SER A 207 30.42 19.42 -14.21
C SER A 207 29.34 20.08 -13.34
N VAL A 208 29.22 21.41 -13.48
CA VAL A 208 28.18 22.19 -12.79
C VAL A 208 26.78 21.72 -13.21
N GLU A 209 26.59 21.38 -14.49
CA GLU A 209 25.31 20.90 -15.01
C GLU A 209 24.84 19.61 -14.32
N LEU A 210 25.72 18.60 -14.18
CA LEU A 210 25.40 17.35 -13.49
C LEU A 210 25.12 17.59 -12.00
N ASP A 211 25.94 18.40 -11.33
CA ASP A 211 25.77 18.70 -9.91
C ASP A 211 24.41 19.38 -9.62
N GLU A 212 24.02 20.36 -10.44
CA GLU A 212 22.75 21.07 -10.30
C GLU A 212 21.54 20.15 -10.59
N ILE A 213 21.66 19.20 -11.52
CA ILE A 213 20.62 18.19 -11.77
C ILE A 213 20.50 17.25 -10.56
N LEU A 214 21.63 16.76 -10.03
CA LEU A 214 21.65 15.87 -8.86
C LEU A 214 21.11 16.57 -7.60
N PHE A 215 21.39 17.87 -7.45
CA PHE A 215 20.83 18.70 -6.38
C PHE A 215 19.29 18.71 -6.44
N ASP A 216 18.71 19.05 -7.59
CA ASP A 216 17.25 19.07 -7.76
C ASP A 216 16.64 17.69 -7.51
N LEU A 217 17.21 16.65 -8.12
CA LEU A 217 16.75 15.27 -7.93
C LEU A 217 16.77 14.88 -6.45
N ARG A 218 17.81 15.26 -5.70
CA ARG A 218 17.89 15.03 -4.25
C ARG A 218 16.81 15.81 -3.50
N VAL A 219 16.58 17.09 -3.79
CA VAL A 219 15.53 17.90 -3.14
C VAL A 219 14.16 17.24 -3.31
N TRP A 220 13.79 16.94 -4.56
CA TRP A 220 12.45 16.42 -4.86
C TRP A 220 12.25 14.97 -4.41
N THR A 221 13.27 14.10 -4.51
CA THR A 221 13.18 12.74 -3.92
C THR A 221 13.06 12.78 -2.40
N SER A 222 13.72 13.73 -1.73
CA SER A 222 13.65 13.87 -0.26
C SER A 222 12.27 14.33 0.18
N TRP A 223 11.69 15.30 -0.52
CA TRP A 223 10.33 15.75 -0.25
C TRP A 223 9.34 14.60 -0.47
N ASN A 224 9.46 13.88 -1.58
CA ASN A 224 8.63 12.71 -1.87
C ASN A 224 8.69 11.66 -0.75
N TYR A 225 9.91 11.28 -0.35
CA TYR A 225 10.14 10.32 0.73
C TYR A 225 9.51 10.78 2.06
N SER A 226 9.64 12.07 2.39
CA SER A 226 9.06 12.65 3.62
C SER A 226 7.53 12.66 3.59
N VAL A 227 6.93 13.02 2.45
CA VAL A 227 5.47 13.01 2.27
C VAL A 227 4.92 11.60 2.44
N LEU A 228 5.56 10.59 1.86
CA LEU A 228 5.15 9.18 1.99
C LEU A 228 5.23 8.70 3.44
N ILE A 229 6.27 9.04 4.20
CA ILE A 229 6.35 8.73 5.64
C ILE A 229 5.19 9.39 6.41
N GLY A 230 4.89 10.65 6.10
CA GLY A 230 3.78 11.36 6.72
C GLY A 230 2.41 10.74 6.41
N LEU A 231 2.25 10.21 5.20
CA LEU A 231 1.06 9.46 4.80
C LEU A 231 0.96 8.11 5.54
N GLU A 232 2.04 7.33 5.61
CA GLU A 232 2.09 6.07 6.37
C GLU A 232 1.65 6.28 7.83
N ARG A 233 2.21 7.29 8.50
CA ARG A 233 1.83 7.62 9.89
C ARG A 233 0.35 8.00 10.04
N SER A 234 -0.17 8.77 9.09
CA SER A 234 -1.57 9.20 9.13
C SER A 234 -2.51 8.04 8.86
N ASN A 235 -2.10 7.11 7.99
CA ASN A 235 -2.85 5.91 7.68
C ASN A 235 -2.97 5.02 8.93
N ASN A 236 -1.85 4.73 9.59
CA ASN A 236 -1.83 3.95 10.84
C ASN A 236 -2.75 4.57 11.91
N GLN A 237 -2.67 5.89 12.12
CA GLN A 237 -3.54 6.58 13.07
C GLN A 237 -5.03 6.41 12.70
N PHE A 238 -5.37 6.51 11.42
CA PHE A 238 -6.76 6.40 10.99
C PHE A 238 -7.27 4.96 11.12
N GLU A 239 -6.43 4.00 10.76
CA GLU A 239 -6.69 2.58 10.84
C GLU A 239 -7.00 2.13 12.29
N GLU A 240 -6.24 2.63 13.27
CA GLU A 240 -6.48 2.38 14.69
C GLU A 240 -7.87 2.85 15.13
N VAL A 241 -8.27 4.05 14.69
CA VAL A 241 -9.58 4.63 15.02
C VAL A 241 -10.71 3.82 14.38
N LEU A 242 -10.59 3.47 13.11
CA LEU A 242 -11.61 2.68 12.41
C LEU A 242 -11.79 1.30 13.05
N VAL A 243 -10.70 0.62 13.40
CA VAL A 243 -10.80 -0.68 14.09
C VAL A 243 -11.45 -0.54 15.45
N ARG A 244 -11.08 0.48 16.23
CA ARG A 244 -11.70 0.68 17.54
C ARG A 244 -13.22 0.85 17.41
N VAL A 245 -13.67 1.64 16.44
CA VAL A 245 -15.10 1.89 16.21
C VAL A 245 -15.83 0.65 15.70
N LEU A 246 -15.19 -0.12 14.82
CA LEU A 246 -15.79 -1.34 14.29
C LEU A 246 -15.82 -2.49 15.30
N THR A 247 -14.81 -2.61 16.18
CA THR A 247 -14.72 -3.68 17.20
C THR A 247 -15.58 -3.41 18.43
N GLN A 248 -15.81 -2.15 18.80
CA GLN A 248 -16.74 -1.82 19.89
C GLN A 248 -18.21 -2.13 19.55
N ASN A 249 -18.52 -2.39 18.28
CA ASN A 249 -19.88 -2.58 17.76
C ASN A 249 -20.25 -4.03 17.45
N ASP A 250 -19.50 -4.99 18.00
CA ASP A 250 -19.48 -6.42 17.66
C ASP A 250 -20.86 -7.04 17.31
N ARG A 251 -21.22 -6.88 16.04
CA ARG A 251 -22.18 -7.66 15.23
C ARG A 251 -21.62 -7.90 13.82
N THR A 252 -20.36 -7.55 13.56
CA THR A 252 -19.68 -7.76 12.29
C THR A 252 -18.67 -8.90 12.43
N GLU A 253 -19.20 -10.12 12.42
CA GLU A 253 -18.45 -11.34 12.07
C GLU A 253 -17.91 -11.24 10.63
N SER A 254 -16.92 -10.39 10.36
CA SER A 254 -16.13 -10.43 9.12
C SER A 254 -14.94 -9.48 9.07
N ILE A 255 -14.59 -8.77 10.14
CA ILE A 255 -13.30 -8.05 10.15
C ILE A 255 -12.22 -9.08 10.45
N LYS A 256 -11.81 -9.82 9.41
CA LYS A 256 -10.47 -10.41 9.38
C LYS A 256 -9.53 -9.24 9.64
N ARG A 257 -9.04 -9.09 10.87
CA ARG A 257 -8.02 -8.10 11.18
C ARG A 257 -6.88 -8.36 10.21
N ILE A 258 -6.58 -7.38 9.37
CA ILE A 258 -5.52 -7.48 8.37
C ILE A 258 -4.22 -7.15 9.10
N PRO A 259 -3.15 -7.93 8.91
CA PRO A 259 -1.85 -7.64 9.49
C PRO A 259 -1.27 -6.30 9.01
N ARG A 260 -0.65 -5.54 9.93
CA ARG A 260 -0.38 -4.07 9.77
C ARG A 260 1.08 -3.68 9.84
N LYS A 261 1.92 -4.48 10.50
CA LYS A 261 3.33 -4.18 10.74
C LYS A 261 4.23 -4.88 9.72
N HIS A 262 5.30 -4.22 9.30
CA HIS A 262 6.32 -4.84 8.47
C HIS A 262 7.22 -5.75 9.29
N LEU A 263 7.66 -6.85 8.66
CA LEU A 263 8.61 -7.77 9.28
C LEU A 263 9.94 -7.11 9.65
N SER A 264 10.34 -6.05 8.93
CA SER A 264 11.53 -5.26 9.24
C SER A 264 11.46 -4.55 10.59
N GLU A 265 10.25 -4.17 11.06
CA GLU A 265 10.07 -3.51 12.36
C GLU A 265 10.45 -4.41 13.52
N LEU A 266 10.38 -5.74 13.35
CA LEU A 266 10.79 -6.70 14.37
C LEU A 266 12.30 -6.60 14.64
N LEU A 267 13.12 -6.31 13.64
CA LEU A 267 14.55 -6.08 13.82
C LEU A 267 14.83 -4.75 14.55
N GLU A 268 14.04 -3.71 14.27
CA GLU A 268 14.19 -2.40 14.89
C GLU A 268 13.93 -2.45 16.41
N ILE A 269 13.06 -3.36 16.87
CA ILE A 269 12.80 -3.62 18.29
C ILE A 269 13.73 -4.69 18.89
N GLY A 270 14.77 -5.12 18.15
CA GLY A 270 15.84 -5.97 18.65
C GLY A 270 15.59 -7.48 18.55
N LYS A 271 14.61 -7.94 17.76
CA LYS A 271 14.43 -9.39 17.52
C LYS A 271 15.48 -9.93 16.57
N SER A 272 15.92 -11.15 16.81
CA SER A 272 16.72 -11.95 15.88
C SER A 272 15.87 -12.47 14.71
N ILE A 273 16.51 -12.86 13.60
CA ILE A 273 15.75 -13.40 12.46
C ILE A 273 15.03 -14.71 12.79
N ASP A 274 15.59 -15.52 13.70
CA ASP A 274 14.94 -16.74 14.15
C ASP A 274 13.64 -16.44 14.91
N GLU A 275 13.63 -15.39 15.73
CA GLU A 275 12.39 -14.91 16.36
C GLU A 275 11.40 -14.32 15.35
N VAL A 276 11.90 -13.65 14.30
CA VAL A 276 11.04 -13.14 13.22
C VAL A 276 10.36 -14.29 12.47
N ILE A 277 11.08 -15.38 12.21
CA ILE A 277 10.54 -16.58 11.57
C ILE A 277 9.40 -17.18 12.39
N GLU A 278 9.56 -17.27 13.72
CA GLU A 278 8.49 -17.77 14.59
C GLU A 278 7.26 -16.84 14.60
N VAL A 279 7.47 -15.52 14.57
CA VAL A 279 6.37 -14.55 14.37
C VAL A 279 5.68 -14.80 13.02
N ILE A 280 6.42 -14.97 11.93
CA ILE A 280 5.85 -15.22 10.60
C ILE A 280 4.97 -16.48 10.59
N LYS A 281 5.46 -17.58 11.17
CA LYS A 281 4.71 -18.85 11.25
C LYS A 281 3.44 -18.70 12.07
N SER A 282 3.53 -18.13 13.26
CA SER A 282 2.38 -17.84 14.11
C SER A 282 1.36 -16.95 13.40
N GLU A 283 1.84 -15.93 12.70
CA GLU A 283 0.98 -14.99 12.00
C GLU A 283 0.32 -15.60 10.76
N LYS A 284 0.95 -16.60 10.14
CA LYS A 284 0.40 -17.32 8.97
C LYS A 284 -0.81 -18.18 9.35
N GLU A 285 -0.82 -18.75 10.55
CA GLU A 285 -1.88 -19.62 11.06
C GLU A 285 -3.02 -18.82 11.72
N HIS A 286 -2.67 -17.78 12.48
CA HIS A 286 -3.61 -17.09 13.37
C HIS A 286 -3.47 -15.56 13.38
N GLY A 287 -2.59 -15.01 12.56
CA GLY A 287 -2.10 -13.63 12.68
C GLY A 287 -2.92 -12.56 12.02
N THR A 288 -2.84 -11.40 12.65
CA THR A 288 -3.49 -10.17 12.21
C THR A 288 -2.64 -8.94 12.51
N GLU A 289 -1.35 -9.12 12.82
CA GLU A 289 -0.45 -8.08 13.30
C GLU A 289 0.68 -7.78 12.31
N TYR A 290 1.32 -8.78 11.69
CA TYR A 290 2.42 -8.59 10.73
C TYR A 290 2.13 -9.07 9.30
N ILE A 291 2.51 -8.29 8.30
CA ILE A 291 2.28 -8.63 6.89
C ILE A 291 3.20 -9.80 6.48
N THR A 292 2.63 -11.00 6.42
CA THR A 292 3.35 -12.26 6.14
C THR A 292 3.11 -12.83 4.74
N THR A 293 2.60 -12.03 3.80
CA THR A 293 2.42 -12.49 2.40
C THR A 293 3.76 -12.93 1.78
N ASN A 294 3.72 -13.82 0.78
CA ASN A 294 4.94 -14.24 0.08
C ASN A 294 5.77 -13.05 -0.40
N GLY A 295 5.13 -11.99 -0.91
CA GLY A 295 5.80 -10.78 -1.37
C GLY A 295 6.43 -9.97 -0.24
N ALA A 296 5.81 -9.91 0.93
CA ALA A 296 6.35 -9.20 2.09
C ALA A 296 7.55 -9.93 2.70
N ILE A 297 7.46 -11.26 2.85
CA ILE A 297 8.59 -12.10 3.29
C ILE A 297 9.75 -11.97 2.28
N ASN A 298 9.45 -12.07 0.98
CA ASN A 298 10.47 -11.98 -0.07
C ASN A 298 11.15 -10.61 -0.07
N ALA A 299 10.37 -9.52 0.01
CA ALA A 299 10.90 -8.17 0.03
C ALA A 299 11.85 -7.95 1.22
N PHE A 300 11.47 -8.46 2.40
CA PHE A 300 12.28 -8.38 3.60
C PHE A 300 13.56 -9.22 3.50
N ALA A 301 13.48 -10.44 2.97
CA ALA A 301 14.65 -11.28 2.70
C ALA A 301 15.63 -10.59 1.71
N TYR A 302 15.09 -9.92 0.68
CA TYR A 302 15.90 -9.12 -0.25
C TYR A 302 16.54 -7.88 0.40
N ASP A 303 15.91 -7.27 1.41
CA ASP A 303 16.53 -6.19 2.19
C ASP A 303 17.77 -6.69 2.94
N LEU A 304 17.69 -7.88 3.55
CA LEU A 304 18.83 -8.52 4.23
C LEU A 304 19.93 -8.93 3.25
N PHE A 305 19.53 -9.50 2.10
CA PHE A 305 20.45 -9.89 1.04
C PHE A 305 21.28 -8.69 0.53
N ARG A 306 20.63 -7.54 0.28
CA ARG A 306 21.31 -6.29 -0.13
C ARG A 306 22.26 -5.76 0.93
N GLN A 307 21.98 -6.03 2.20
CA GLN A 307 22.85 -5.69 3.33
C GLN A 307 24.01 -6.70 3.50
N LYS A 308 24.16 -7.66 2.57
CA LYS A 308 25.13 -8.76 2.61
C LYS A 308 24.93 -9.71 3.79
N ASN A 309 23.76 -9.67 4.44
CA ASN A 309 23.39 -10.63 5.48
C ASN A 309 22.77 -11.87 4.82
N PHE A 310 23.63 -12.66 4.18
CA PHE A 310 23.20 -13.77 3.32
C PHE A 310 22.59 -14.93 4.11
N ASP A 311 23.10 -15.22 5.31
CA ASP A 311 22.58 -16.32 6.14
C ASP A 311 21.13 -16.05 6.58
N ASP A 312 20.84 -14.84 7.06
CA ASP A 312 19.48 -14.48 7.49
C ASP A 312 18.52 -14.34 6.30
N ALA A 313 19.00 -13.78 5.17
CA ALA A 313 18.23 -13.74 3.93
C ALA A 313 17.86 -15.15 3.45
N LEU A 314 18.82 -16.09 3.48
CA LEU A 314 18.61 -17.47 3.07
C LEU A 314 17.54 -18.16 3.93
N LYS A 315 17.55 -17.95 5.25
CA LYS A 315 16.52 -18.50 6.15
C LYS A 315 15.12 -18.03 5.76
N LEU A 316 14.96 -16.75 5.44
CA LEU A 316 13.65 -16.19 5.06
C LEU A 316 13.23 -16.61 3.65
N PHE A 317 14.15 -16.67 2.68
CA PHE A 317 13.83 -17.19 1.35
C PHE A 317 13.38 -18.65 1.42
N LYS A 318 14.09 -19.48 2.21
CA LYS A 318 13.70 -20.87 2.45
C LYS A 318 12.32 -20.96 3.10
N LEU A 319 12.08 -20.22 4.19
CA LEU A 319 10.77 -20.18 4.84
C LEU A 319 9.67 -19.81 3.85
N ASN A 320 9.93 -18.86 2.94
CA ASN A 320 8.95 -18.44 1.95
C ASN A 320 8.58 -19.59 0.98
N THR A 321 9.56 -20.41 0.56
CA THR A 321 9.28 -21.61 -0.26
C THR A 321 8.47 -22.67 0.51
N GLU A 322 8.64 -22.77 1.82
CA GLU A 322 7.89 -23.71 2.67
C GLU A 322 6.45 -23.24 2.91
N LEU A 323 6.24 -21.93 3.12
CA LEU A 323 4.92 -21.35 3.39
C LEU A 323 4.08 -21.13 2.11
N TYR A 324 4.74 -20.98 0.96
CA TYR A 324 4.10 -20.69 -0.33
C TYR A 324 4.67 -21.58 -1.46
N PRO A 325 4.55 -22.91 -1.35
CA PRO A 325 5.22 -23.86 -2.26
C PRO A 325 4.79 -23.76 -3.73
N GLU A 326 3.58 -23.25 -3.98
CA GLU A 326 3.00 -23.06 -5.32
C GLU A 326 3.36 -21.71 -5.95
N SER A 327 4.05 -20.82 -5.23
CA SER A 327 4.48 -19.53 -5.76
C SER A 327 5.87 -19.68 -6.39
N SER A 328 6.04 -19.29 -7.65
CA SER A 328 7.32 -19.43 -8.36
C SER A 328 8.40 -18.46 -7.86
N ASN A 329 8.05 -17.19 -7.60
CA ASN A 329 9.00 -16.13 -7.21
C ASN A 329 9.90 -16.45 -5.98
N PRO A 330 9.39 -17.05 -4.89
CA PRO A 330 10.23 -17.50 -3.77
C PRO A 330 11.33 -18.49 -4.17
N TRP A 331 11.04 -19.42 -5.09
CA TRP A 331 12.01 -20.44 -5.53
C TRP A 331 13.16 -19.84 -6.34
N ASP A 332 12.88 -18.86 -7.20
CA ASP A 332 13.92 -18.08 -7.90
C ASP A 332 14.79 -17.30 -6.90
N SER A 333 14.15 -16.63 -5.95
CA SER A 333 14.85 -15.82 -4.94
C SER A 333 15.72 -16.68 -4.01
N TYR A 334 15.24 -17.87 -3.63
CA TYR A 334 16.00 -18.86 -2.86
C TYR A 334 17.19 -19.42 -3.65
N SER A 335 16.98 -19.78 -4.92
CA SER A 335 18.02 -20.22 -5.84
C SER A 335 19.14 -19.18 -5.98
N MET A 336 18.77 -17.93 -6.24
CA MET A 336 19.71 -16.81 -6.36
C MET A 336 20.57 -16.66 -5.10
N CYS A 337 19.95 -16.74 -3.92
CA CYS A 337 20.68 -16.62 -2.66
C CYS A 337 21.67 -17.77 -2.45
N LEU A 338 21.27 -19.02 -2.74
CA LEU A 338 22.15 -20.19 -2.65
C LEU A 338 23.36 -20.07 -3.58
N ILE A 339 23.15 -19.66 -4.83
CA ILE A 339 24.22 -19.46 -5.81
C ILE A 339 25.18 -18.36 -5.35
N ALA A 340 24.66 -17.24 -4.84
CA ALA A 340 25.47 -16.15 -4.30
C ALA A 340 26.33 -16.59 -3.09
N MET A 341 25.88 -17.60 -2.34
CA MET A 341 26.62 -18.20 -1.23
C MET A 341 27.55 -19.35 -1.65
N GLY A 342 27.69 -19.62 -2.95
CA GLY A 342 28.53 -20.70 -3.48
C GLY A 342 27.90 -22.10 -3.40
N LYS A 343 26.63 -22.21 -2.99
CA LYS A 343 25.88 -23.48 -2.92
C LYS A 343 25.18 -23.78 -4.25
N LYS A 344 25.98 -23.93 -5.30
CA LYS A 344 25.50 -23.94 -6.68
C LYS A 344 24.53 -25.10 -6.96
N GLU A 345 24.83 -26.31 -6.50
CA GLU A 345 23.99 -27.49 -6.73
C GLU A 345 22.61 -27.33 -6.10
N GLU A 346 22.56 -26.88 -4.83
CA GLU A 346 21.30 -26.60 -4.13
C GLU A 346 20.51 -25.49 -4.84
N GLY A 347 21.21 -24.44 -5.31
CA GLY A 347 20.60 -23.33 -6.05
C GLY A 347 19.99 -23.76 -7.37
N ILE A 348 20.64 -24.66 -8.12
CA ILE A 348 20.11 -25.24 -9.36
C ILE A 348 18.83 -26.04 -9.09
N GLN A 349 18.77 -26.81 -7.99
CA GLN A 349 17.56 -27.56 -7.63
C GLN A 349 16.38 -26.63 -7.32
N ALA A 350 16.61 -25.56 -6.56
CA ALA A 350 15.59 -24.54 -6.31
C ALA A 350 15.17 -23.83 -7.62
N TYR A 351 16.09 -23.60 -8.55
CA TYR A 351 15.81 -22.97 -9.84
C TYR A 351 14.95 -23.87 -10.75
N LYS A 352 15.18 -25.18 -10.73
CA LYS A 352 14.33 -26.16 -11.43
C LYS A 352 12.90 -26.08 -10.92
N ARG A 353 12.71 -25.99 -9.60
CA ARG A 353 11.38 -25.82 -9.01
C ARG A 353 10.70 -24.52 -9.45
N PHE A 354 11.46 -23.42 -9.57
CA PHE A 354 10.95 -22.18 -10.15
C PHE A 354 10.44 -22.36 -11.59
N ILE A 355 11.18 -23.07 -12.44
CA ILE A 355 10.82 -23.33 -13.85
C ILE A 355 9.59 -24.25 -13.96
N GLU A 356 9.48 -25.27 -13.11
CA GLU A 356 8.28 -26.13 -13.05
C GLU A 356 7.01 -25.32 -12.80
N LEU A 357 7.10 -24.29 -11.94
CA LEU A 357 6.00 -23.39 -11.60
C LEU A 357 5.81 -22.24 -12.61
N SER A 358 6.78 -22.02 -13.50
CA SER A 358 6.78 -20.98 -14.55
C SER A 358 7.11 -21.55 -15.95
N PRO A 359 6.37 -22.54 -16.47
CA PRO A 359 6.79 -23.35 -17.63
C PRO A 359 6.87 -22.59 -18.97
N LEU A 360 6.31 -21.38 -19.05
CA LEU A 360 6.34 -20.51 -20.23
C LEU A 360 7.54 -19.54 -20.25
N ASP A 361 8.34 -19.49 -19.18
CA ASP A 361 9.50 -18.61 -19.07
C ASP A 361 10.71 -19.19 -19.85
N GLN A 362 10.84 -18.79 -21.12
CA GLN A 362 11.92 -19.21 -22.01
C GLN A 362 13.29 -18.71 -21.54
N TYR A 363 13.34 -17.53 -20.91
CA TYR A 363 14.56 -16.96 -20.34
C TYR A 363 15.06 -17.81 -19.18
N ALA A 364 14.16 -18.21 -18.27
CA ALA A 364 14.51 -19.07 -17.16
C ALA A 364 15.08 -20.41 -17.60
N LYS A 365 14.55 -21.01 -18.67
CA LYS A 365 15.08 -22.27 -19.23
C LYS A 365 16.52 -22.11 -19.74
N LYS A 366 16.80 -21.04 -20.48
CA LYS A 366 18.15 -20.75 -20.97
C LYS A 366 19.13 -20.49 -19.83
N LYS A 367 18.72 -19.75 -18.81
CA LYS A 367 19.53 -19.49 -17.62
C LYS A 367 19.83 -20.77 -16.83
N LEU A 368 18.92 -21.74 -16.79
CA LEU A 368 19.19 -23.06 -16.20
C LEU A 368 20.29 -23.80 -16.98
N GLU A 369 20.22 -23.81 -18.31
CA GLU A 369 21.27 -24.42 -19.15
C GLU A 369 22.64 -23.76 -18.92
N GLU A 370 22.70 -22.44 -18.75
CA GLU A 370 23.94 -21.71 -18.45
C GLU A 370 24.49 -22.07 -17.06
N LEU A 371 23.62 -22.18 -16.05
CA LEU A 371 23.99 -22.58 -14.70
C LEU A 371 24.53 -24.02 -14.66
N GLU A 372 23.96 -24.93 -15.45
CA GLU A 372 24.39 -26.34 -15.54
C GLU A 372 25.69 -26.52 -16.35
N ARG A 373 26.04 -25.60 -17.25
CA ARG A 373 27.23 -25.70 -18.12
C ARG A 373 28.53 -25.20 -17.50
N THR A 374 28.47 -24.48 -16.38
CA THR A 374 29.65 -23.90 -15.72
C THR A 374 30.28 -24.87 -14.71
N GLU A 375 30.69 -26.06 -15.17
CA GLU A 375 31.55 -26.99 -14.41
C GLU A 375 33.04 -26.76 -14.72
#